data_AF-D8PYS9-F1
#
_entry.id   AF-D8PYS9-F1
#
_cell.length_a   1.000
_cell.length_b   1.000
_cell.length_c   1.000
_cell.angle_alpha   90.00
_cell.angle_beta   90.00
_cell.angle_gamma   90.00
#
_symmetry.space_group_name_H-M   'P 1'
#
loop_
_entity.id
_entity.type
_entity.pdbx_description
1 polymer ?
#
loop_
_entity_poly.entity_id
_entity_poly.type
_entity_poly.pdbx_seq_one_letter_code
_entity_poly.pdbx_strand_id
1 'polypeptide(L)'
;MAAPALPAYPWRTPKFFQVPDPEWHFGRPVTATEEGKKWMQGADGEDAFKGMDATTVPRRDLYQLMKSGIVPRPIAFVSTTSADGIDNIAPFSSLNFVTGVVSFFVQSGDNGPSDTLNNLRTGHGFVVSVISEPWVTQACVTGLNAPPGISEWALSGLTKIASRTVTPPRVKESAFSMECELMHTHEIRDAQSGDLEYTHVLGRVKYIHVRRDVLTERGVVDIQKLKPVAHIGDISYCTIGDVFRMRPSTWAEVEPFIPDEMKRDARGGETLLQMHRMGCLNIVCRDSIVSSTQAFPRIMSNQLPAYPWHTPQFVQVPDPEWKYGKPITATEEGKKWMEGVDEEDAFNSVDPATYPHRDLYQLMKSAIVPRPIAFVSTTSADGIDNIAPFSSLNFVTGVVSFFIQQGDHGPSDTLTNIRTGNGFVVSIISEPWIANAHAAGLTAPPGVSEWGFTGLTKVASKNVKPPRVKESAFSMECELMHTHEICDLHTGAVQYTHVLGRVSCIHVRRNVLTERGVVDIQKLKPVARIGDISYCTIGDIFRMRAPSWEEAEPLIPEELKRDAKGAQ
;
A
#
# COMPACT_ATOMS: atom_id res chain seq x y z
N MET A 1 1.13 36.67 -11.48
CA MET A 1 1.51 36.74 -10.05
C MET A 1 2.48 35.59 -9.79
N ALA A 2 3.63 35.85 -9.19
CA ALA A 2 4.52 34.77 -8.75
C ALA A 2 3.76 33.89 -7.74
N ALA A 3 3.83 32.56 -7.90
CA ALA A 3 3.27 31.66 -6.90
C ALA A 3 3.94 31.95 -5.54
N PRO A 4 3.21 31.98 -4.42
CA PRO A 4 3.80 32.18 -3.11
C PRO A 4 4.86 31.11 -2.85
N ALA A 5 5.97 31.49 -2.21
CA ALA A 5 7.02 30.56 -1.84
C ALA A 5 6.44 29.45 -0.95
N LEU A 6 6.77 28.19 -1.25
CA LEU A 6 6.34 27.05 -0.43
C LEU A 6 6.96 27.14 0.97
N PRO A 7 6.24 26.76 2.03
CA PRO A 7 6.80 26.66 3.38
C PRO A 7 7.95 25.64 3.44
N ALA A 8 8.88 25.87 4.35
CA ALA A 8 10.00 24.95 4.60
C ALA A 8 9.50 23.56 5.02
N TYR A 9 10.32 22.53 4.74
CA TYR A 9 10.01 21.17 5.15
C TYR A 9 9.90 21.08 6.68
N PRO A 10 8.77 20.62 7.25
CA PRO A 10 8.45 20.89 8.64
C PRO A 10 8.96 19.84 9.64
N TRP A 11 9.59 18.75 9.18
CA TRP A 11 10.14 17.65 9.99
C TRP A 11 9.21 17.19 11.13
N ARG A 12 7.91 16.99 10.81
CA ARG A 12 6.88 16.68 11.79
C ARG A 12 6.81 15.20 12.10
N THR A 13 6.51 14.89 13.35
CA THR A 13 6.14 13.54 13.77
C THR A 13 4.63 13.34 13.61
N PRO A 14 4.17 12.22 12.99
CA PRO A 14 2.76 11.86 12.93
C PRO A 14 2.11 11.86 14.30
N LYS A 15 0.86 12.34 14.40
CA LYS A 15 0.09 12.38 15.65
C LYS A 15 -1.05 11.37 15.63
N PHE A 16 -1.39 10.85 16.81
CA PHE A 16 -2.51 9.93 16.99
C PHE A 16 -3.77 10.70 17.39
N PHE A 17 -4.88 10.36 16.74
CA PHE A 17 -6.20 10.97 16.94
C PHE A 17 -7.28 9.90 17.17
N GLN A 18 -8.45 10.35 17.62
CA GLN A 18 -9.68 9.60 17.52
C GLN A 18 -9.99 9.25 16.06
N VAL A 19 -10.82 8.24 15.85
CA VAL A 19 -11.32 7.90 14.51
C VAL A 19 -12.16 9.03 13.92
N PRO A 20 -12.25 9.16 12.57
CA PRO A 20 -13.01 10.24 11.94
C PRO A 20 -14.50 10.28 12.30
N ASP A 21 -15.14 9.13 12.52
CA ASP A 21 -16.53 9.01 12.96
C ASP A 21 -16.62 8.08 14.19
N PRO A 22 -16.46 8.60 15.42
CA PRO A 22 -16.49 7.80 16.63
C PRO A 22 -17.88 7.27 17.00
N GLU A 23 -18.93 7.85 16.41
CA GLU A 23 -20.33 7.48 16.63
C GLU A 23 -20.85 6.53 15.53
N TRP A 24 -19.97 5.99 14.68
CA TRP A 24 -20.36 5.09 13.62
C TRP A 24 -20.98 3.79 14.17
N HIS A 25 -22.01 3.28 13.50
CA HIS A 25 -22.64 1.98 13.78
C HIS A 25 -23.04 1.29 12.46
N PHE A 26 -23.28 -0.03 12.49
CA PHE A 26 -23.65 -0.79 11.30
C PHE A 26 -24.87 -0.19 10.58
N GLY A 27 -24.80 -0.17 9.25
CA GLY A 27 -25.80 0.39 8.36
C GLY A 27 -25.79 1.92 8.27
N ARG A 28 -24.98 2.63 9.09
CA ARG A 28 -24.94 4.10 9.05
C ARG A 28 -24.41 4.60 7.70
N PRO A 29 -25.19 5.37 6.92
CA PRO A 29 -24.74 5.84 5.62
C PRO A 29 -23.65 6.91 5.76
N VAL A 30 -22.82 7.05 4.73
CA VAL A 30 -21.75 8.07 4.70
C VAL A 30 -22.30 9.49 4.89
N THR A 31 -23.51 9.78 4.39
CA THR A 31 -24.17 11.09 4.54
C THR A 31 -24.67 11.39 5.96
N ALA A 32 -24.38 10.55 6.96
CA ALA A 32 -24.73 10.79 8.35
C ALA A 32 -23.75 11.72 9.09
N THR A 33 -22.64 12.11 8.46
CA THR A 33 -21.70 13.13 8.97
C THR A 33 -21.67 14.34 8.02
N GLU A 34 -21.27 15.52 8.51
CA GLU A 34 -21.15 16.71 7.65
C GLU A 34 -20.06 16.54 6.59
N GLU A 35 -18.95 15.89 6.95
CA GLU A 35 -17.86 15.57 6.05
C GLU A 35 -18.26 14.55 5.00
N GLY A 36 -19.06 13.56 5.37
CA GLY A 36 -19.63 12.59 4.42
C GLY A 36 -20.68 13.20 3.50
N LYS A 37 -21.52 14.13 3.97
CA LYS A 37 -22.40 14.93 3.11
C LYS A 37 -21.61 15.75 2.09
N LYS A 38 -20.58 16.48 2.55
CA LYS A 38 -19.67 17.25 1.68
C LYS A 38 -18.97 16.34 0.66
N TRP A 39 -18.55 15.15 1.08
CA TRP A 39 -17.91 14.16 0.21
C TRP A 39 -18.84 13.69 -0.91
N MET A 40 -20.12 13.48 -0.61
CA MET A 40 -21.11 12.99 -1.58
C MET A 40 -21.67 14.09 -2.49
N GLN A 41 -21.34 15.37 -2.26
CA GLN A 41 -21.72 16.45 -3.17
C GLN A 41 -21.12 16.23 -4.56
N GLY A 42 -21.98 16.17 -5.58
CA GLY A 42 -21.57 15.89 -6.96
C GLY A 42 -21.20 14.44 -7.24
N ALA A 43 -21.56 13.50 -6.35
CA ALA A 43 -21.44 12.06 -6.58
C ALA A 43 -22.70 11.45 -7.24
N ASP A 44 -23.75 12.26 -7.41
CA ASP A 44 -25.02 11.89 -8.03
C ASP A 44 -25.12 12.39 -9.49
N GLY A 45 -25.84 11.64 -10.33
CA GLY A 45 -26.05 11.95 -11.74
C GLY A 45 -25.13 11.19 -12.69
N GLU A 46 -25.56 11.03 -13.94
CA GLU A 46 -24.84 10.27 -14.97
C GLU A 46 -23.45 10.85 -15.27
N ASP A 47 -23.30 12.18 -15.13
CA ASP A 47 -22.06 12.90 -15.40
C ASP A 47 -21.10 12.99 -14.19
N ALA A 48 -21.47 12.50 -13.01
CA ALA A 48 -20.62 12.59 -11.81
C ALA A 48 -19.27 11.88 -11.99
N PHE A 49 -19.25 10.82 -12.79
CA PHE A 49 -18.07 10.00 -13.04
C PHE A 49 -17.65 10.05 -14.51
N LYS A 50 -16.34 10.16 -14.73
CA LYS A 50 -15.72 9.90 -16.02
C LYS A 50 -15.30 8.43 -16.05
N GLY A 51 -16.05 7.62 -16.80
CA GLY A 51 -15.66 6.25 -17.13
C GLY A 51 -14.69 6.23 -18.31
N MET A 52 -13.63 5.44 -18.22
CA MET A 52 -12.59 5.31 -19.22
C MET A 52 -12.31 3.85 -19.49
N ASP A 53 -12.39 3.44 -20.75
CA ASP A 53 -11.98 2.10 -21.17
C ASP A 53 -10.45 2.01 -21.15
N ALA A 54 -9.92 1.18 -20.26
CA ALA A 54 -8.48 1.06 -20.06
C ALA A 54 -7.76 0.41 -21.25
N THR A 55 -8.51 -0.20 -22.18
CA THR A 55 -7.94 -0.84 -23.37
C THR A 55 -7.76 0.11 -24.55
N THR A 56 -8.40 1.29 -24.50
CA THR A 56 -8.39 2.28 -25.60
C THR A 56 -7.76 3.61 -25.22
N VAL A 57 -7.66 3.94 -23.93
CA VAL A 57 -6.98 5.15 -23.47
C VAL A 57 -5.48 5.07 -23.77
N PRO A 58 -4.83 6.15 -24.27
CA PRO A 58 -3.39 6.18 -24.46
C PRO A 58 -2.64 5.76 -23.19
N ARG A 59 -1.67 4.85 -23.34
CA ARG A 59 -0.92 4.25 -22.23
C ARG A 59 -0.39 5.26 -21.22
N ARG A 60 0.20 6.35 -21.71
CA ARG A 60 0.73 7.43 -20.86
C ARG A 60 -0.35 8.02 -19.96
N ASP A 61 -1.53 8.30 -20.51
CA ASP A 61 -2.63 8.93 -19.77
C ASP A 61 -3.22 7.95 -18.76
N LEU A 62 -3.38 6.68 -19.15
CA LEU A 62 -3.81 5.61 -18.24
C LEU A 62 -2.84 5.46 -17.06
N TYR A 63 -1.53 5.44 -17.35
CA TYR A 63 -0.50 5.39 -16.32
C TYR A 63 -0.58 6.58 -15.37
N GLN A 64 -0.68 7.82 -15.87
CA GLN A 64 -0.78 9.01 -15.02
C GLN A 64 -2.04 9.01 -14.15
N LEU A 65 -3.16 8.52 -14.68
CA LEU A 65 -4.41 8.39 -13.94
C LEU A 65 -4.30 7.35 -12.82
N MET A 66 -3.81 6.14 -13.11
CA MET A 66 -3.61 5.11 -12.08
C MET A 66 -2.56 5.55 -11.04
N LYS A 67 -1.48 6.21 -11.48
CA LYS A 67 -0.41 6.73 -10.62
C LYS A 67 -0.88 7.81 -9.65
N SER A 68 -1.90 8.58 -10.00
CA SER A 68 -2.49 9.59 -9.12
C SER A 68 -3.67 9.05 -8.30
N GLY A 69 -4.37 8.01 -8.78
CA GLY A 69 -5.53 7.41 -8.09
C GLY A 69 -5.17 6.36 -7.03
N ILE A 70 -4.09 5.59 -7.22
CA ILE A 70 -3.72 4.47 -6.33
C ILE A 70 -2.58 4.89 -5.41
N VAL A 71 -2.91 5.55 -4.31
CA VAL A 71 -1.98 6.30 -3.45
C VAL A 71 -2.41 6.22 -1.99
N PRO A 72 -1.51 6.44 -1.01
CA PRO A 72 -0.06 6.54 -1.13
C PRO A 72 0.58 5.16 -1.35
N ARG A 73 1.78 5.11 -1.92
CA ARG A 73 2.49 3.85 -2.21
C ARG A 73 3.83 3.76 -1.49
N PRO A 74 4.12 2.63 -0.85
CA PRO A 74 5.46 2.38 -0.34
C PRO A 74 6.40 2.07 -1.52
N ILE A 75 7.68 2.40 -1.34
CA ILE A 75 8.69 2.36 -2.39
C ILE A 75 9.63 1.18 -2.13
N ALA A 76 9.84 0.33 -3.13
CA ALA A 76 10.87 -0.70 -3.09
C ALA A 76 12.18 -0.05 -3.53
N PHE A 77 13.09 0.19 -2.58
CA PHE A 77 14.43 0.67 -2.91
C PHE A 77 15.36 -0.53 -3.06
N VAL A 78 15.62 -0.91 -4.30
CA VAL A 78 16.17 -2.23 -4.65
C VAL A 78 17.63 -2.12 -5.03
N SER A 79 18.49 -2.78 -4.25
CA SER A 79 19.90 -2.99 -4.55
C SER A 79 20.10 -4.35 -5.20
N THR A 80 20.88 -4.39 -6.28
CA THR A 80 21.24 -5.61 -7.02
C THR A 80 22.70 -5.58 -7.43
N THR A 81 23.27 -6.74 -7.80
CA THR A 81 24.65 -6.85 -8.28
C THR A 81 24.65 -7.59 -9.60
N SER A 82 25.30 -7.02 -10.61
CA SER A 82 25.44 -7.61 -11.93
C SER A 82 26.34 -8.84 -11.93
N ALA A 83 26.38 -9.57 -13.05
CA ALA A 83 27.29 -10.69 -13.24
C ALA A 83 28.77 -10.28 -13.13
N ASP A 84 29.10 -9.02 -13.46
CA ASP A 84 30.44 -8.45 -13.37
C ASP A 84 30.79 -7.90 -11.97
N GLY A 85 29.90 -8.10 -10.98
CA GLY A 85 30.10 -7.60 -9.62
C GLY A 85 29.83 -6.10 -9.43
N ILE A 86 29.11 -5.46 -10.37
CA ILE A 86 28.74 -4.05 -10.27
C ILE A 86 27.43 -3.93 -9.49
N ASP A 87 27.43 -3.16 -8.40
CA ASP A 87 26.21 -2.91 -7.64
C ASP A 87 25.41 -1.74 -8.23
N ASN A 88 24.11 -1.97 -8.41
CA ASN A 88 23.12 -1.00 -8.82
C ASN A 88 22.11 -0.75 -7.69
N ILE A 89 21.45 0.41 -7.69
CA ILE A 89 20.35 0.69 -6.78
C ILE A 89 19.29 1.61 -7.39
N ALA A 90 18.02 1.25 -7.30
CA ALA A 90 16.93 2.01 -7.92
C ALA A 90 15.63 1.98 -7.09
N PRO A 91 14.83 3.07 -7.11
CA PRO A 91 13.52 3.11 -6.47
C PRO A 91 12.40 2.65 -7.41
N PHE A 92 11.51 1.80 -6.91
CA PHE A 92 10.29 1.37 -7.60
C PHE A 92 9.08 1.71 -6.73
N SER A 93 8.15 2.54 -7.21
CA SER A 93 7.03 3.08 -6.42
C SER A 93 5.89 2.09 -6.14
N SER A 94 6.23 0.82 -6.03
CA SER A 94 5.33 -0.32 -6.16
C SER A 94 5.81 -1.45 -5.24
N LEU A 95 5.92 -1.22 -3.93
CA LEU A 95 6.25 -2.29 -2.97
C LEU A 95 4.99 -2.90 -2.36
N ASN A 96 4.95 -4.22 -2.28
CA ASN A 96 3.96 -4.97 -1.53
C ASN A 96 4.65 -6.09 -0.75
N PHE A 97 3.94 -6.65 0.22
CA PHE A 97 4.41 -7.83 0.93
C PHE A 97 3.26 -8.68 1.47
N VAL A 98 3.59 -9.93 1.76
CA VAL A 98 2.93 -10.83 2.71
C VAL A 98 4.02 -11.51 3.54
N THR A 99 3.67 -12.37 4.50
CA THR A 99 4.69 -12.98 5.37
C THR A 99 5.78 -13.69 4.56
N GLY A 100 7.03 -13.23 4.70
CA GLY A 100 8.19 -13.84 4.05
C GLY A 100 8.30 -13.60 2.54
N VAL A 101 7.42 -12.81 1.92
CA VAL A 101 7.44 -12.52 0.48
C VAL A 101 7.20 -11.05 0.22
N VAL A 102 8.03 -10.45 -0.64
CA VAL A 102 7.85 -9.11 -1.18
C VAL A 102 7.47 -9.17 -2.64
N SER A 103 6.73 -8.17 -3.12
CA SER A 103 6.45 -8.01 -4.54
C SER A 103 6.64 -6.58 -5.00
N PHE A 104 7.13 -6.43 -6.22
CA PHE A 104 7.26 -5.14 -6.88
C PHE A 104 7.25 -5.29 -8.39
N PHE A 105 7.14 -4.18 -9.10
CA PHE A 105 7.20 -4.14 -10.55
C PHE A 105 8.46 -3.44 -11.01
N VAL A 106 9.07 -4.00 -12.04
CA VAL A 106 10.19 -3.40 -12.75
C VAL A 106 9.72 -3.05 -14.15
N GLN A 107 9.89 -1.79 -14.56
CA GLN A 107 9.57 -1.36 -15.91
C GLN A 107 10.65 -1.85 -16.88
N SER A 108 10.22 -2.30 -18.06
CA SER A 108 11.12 -2.55 -19.19
C SER A 108 11.43 -1.22 -19.88
N GLY A 109 12.71 -0.95 -20.10
CA GLY A 109 13.16 0.28 -20.75
C GLY A 109 13.08 0.19 -22.28
N ASP A 110 13.11 1.35 -22.93
CA ASP A 110 13.14 1.45 -24.40
C ASP A 110 14.41 0.82 -25.01
N ASN A 111 15.49 0.73 -24.23
CA ASN A 111 16.79 0.16 -24.61
C ASN A 111 16.96 -1.30 -24.13
N GLY A 112 15.88 -1.97 -23.74
CA GLY A 112 15.91 -3.34 -23.21
C GLY A 112 15.59 -3.44 -21.72
N PRO A 113 15.76 -4.63 -21.10
CA PRO A 113 15.51 -4.83 -19.68
C PRO A 113 16.38 -3.87 -18.84
N SER A 114 15.82 -3.32 -17.77
CA SER A 114 16.58 -2.51 -16.82
C SER A 114 17.69 -3.32 -16.16
N ASP A 115 18.74 -2.64 -15.68
CA ASP A 115 19.84 -3.28 -14.96
C ASP A 115 19.36 -4.09 -13.76
N THR A 116 18.37 -3.56 -13.02
CA THR A 116 17.73 -4.31 -11.94
C THR A 116 17.16 -5.64 -12.43
N LEU A 117 16.42 -5.65 -13.55
CA LEU A 117 15.83 -6.89 -14.09
C LEU A 117 16.89 -7.87 -14.60
N ASN A 118 17.95 -7.38 -15.24
CA ASN A 118 19.07 -8.22 -15.67
C ASN A 118 19.80 -8.83 -14.46
N ASN A 119 20.07 -8.03 -13.45
CA ASN A 119 20.78 -8.46 -12.25
C ASN A 119 19.95 -9.48 -11.43
N LEU A 120 18.63 -9.33 -11.36
CA LEU A 120 17.75 -10.31 -10.70
C LEU A 120 17.87 -11.73 -11.29
N ARG A 121 18.22 -11.85 -12.58
CA ARG A 121 18.36 -13.13 -13.29
C ARG A 121 19.71 -13.82 -13.06
N THR A 122 20.68 -13.13 -12.45
CA THR A 122 22.01 -13.69 -12.16
C THR A 122 22.01 -14.73 -11.04
N GLY A 123 20.97 -14.73 -10.19
CA GLY A 123 20.90 -15.58 -9.01
C GLY A 123 21.65 -15.03 -7.78
N HIS A 124 22.20 -13.82 -7.85
CA HIS A 124 22.89 -13.18 -6.72
C HIS A 124 21.96 -12.72 -5.57
N GLY A 125 20.64 -12.81 -5.76
CA GLY A 125 19.65 -12.21 -4.85
C GLY A 125 19.54 -10.69 -5.04
N PHE A 126 18.81 -10.04 -4.14
CA PHE A 126 18.62 -8.58 -4.13
C PHE A 126 18.27 -8.11 -2.72
N VAL A 127 18.40 -6.81 -2.46
CA VAL A 127 17.99 -6.19 -1.19
C VAL A 127 16.90 -5.18 -1.43
N VAL A 128 15.81 -5.23 -0.65
CA VAL A 128 14.77 -4.20 -0.62
C VAL A 128 14.90 -3.39 0.67
N SER A 129 15.08 -2.08 0.55
CA SER A 129 15.19 -1.14 1.68
C SER A 129 13.99 -0.20 1.75
N VAL A 130 13.61 0.22 2.97
CA VAL A 130 12.55 1.22 3.21
C VAL A 130 13.17 2.61 3.29
N ILE A 131 12.64 3.55 2.50
CA ILE A 131 13.13 4.94 2.45
C ILE A 131 12.54 5.75 3.61
N SER A 132 13.40 6.48 4.31
CA SER A 132 13.01 7.42 5.37
C SER A 132 13.22 8.88 4.95
N GLU A 133 12.44 9.79 5.55
CA GLU A 133 12.48 11.23 5.27
C GLU A 133 13.91 11.83 5.24
N PRO A 134 14.83 11.50 6.18
CA PRO A 134 16.15 12.12 6.22
C PRO A 134 17.05 11.92 4.99
N TRP A 135 16.78 10.90 4.17
CA TRP A 135 17.61 10.56 3.00
C TRP A 135 16.80 10.35 1.72
N VAL A 136 15.56 10.82 1.68
CA VAL A 136 14.70 10.67 0.48
C VAL A 136 15.31 11.32 -0.76
N THR A 137 16.07 12.42 -0.60
CA THR A 137 16.76 13.09 -1.72
C THR A 137 17.80 12.20 -2.37
N GLN A 138 18.63 11.55 -1.55
CA GLN A 138 19.61 10.56 -1.98
C GLN A 138 18.94 9.37 -2.68
N ALA A 139 17.82 8.88 -2.14
CA ALA A 139 17.08 7.78 -2.76
C ALA A 139 16.46 8.16 -4.12
N CYS A 140 15.92 9.38 -4.23
CA CYS A 140 15.25 9.86 -5.44
C CYS A 140 16.22 9.97 -6.61
N VAL A 141 17.46 10.41 -6.36
CA VAL A 141 18.45 10.59 -7.43
C VAL A 141 18.87 9.28 -8.09
N THR A 142 18.74 8.13 -7.41
CA THR A 142 19.07 6.82 -8.00
C THR A 142 18.01 6.33 -8.98
N GLY A 143 16.92 7.08 -9.18
CA GLY A 143 16.01 6.90 -10.31
C GLY A 143 16.54 7.50 -11.63
N LEU A 144 17.71 8.15 -11.61
CA LEU A 144 18.42 8.64 -12.79
C LEU A 144 18.82 7.46 -13.68
N ASN A 145 18.56 7.56 -14.99
CA ASN A 145 19.03 6.57 -15.97
C ASN A 145 20.50 6.82 -16.32
N ALA A 146 21.41 6.47 -15.40
CA ALA A 146 22.84 6.66 -15.60
C ALA A 146 23.40 5.72 -16.70
N PRO A 147 24.40 6.16 -17.49
CA PRO A 147 25.09 5.29 -18.43
C PRO A 147 25.73 4.08 -17.76
N PRO A 148 25.92 2.97 -18.51
CA PRO A 148 26.65 1.82 -18.01
C PRO A 148 28.03 2.20 -17.45
N GLY A 149 28.37 1.65 -16.28
CA GLY A 149 29.63 1.92 -15.59
C GLY A 149 29.58 3.08 -14.58
N ILE A 150 28.50 3.87 -14.54
CA ILE A 150 28.30 4.91 -13.52
C ILE A 150 27.39 4.36 -12.43
N SER A 151 27.87 4.32 -11.19
CA SER A 151 27.10 3.74 -10.08
C SER A 151 26.21 4.78 -9.39
N GLU A 152 24.91 4.50 -9.30
CA GLU A 152 23.96 5.36 -8.60
C GLU A 152 24.27 5.48 -7.10
N TRP A 153 25.01 4.52 -6.54
CA TRP A 153 25.55 4.59 -5.18
C TRP A 153 26.47 5.80 -4.99
N ALA A 154 27.40 6.03 -5.91
CA ALA A 154 28.31 7.17 -5.86
C ALA A 154 27.56 8.49 -6.03
N LEU A 155 26.60 8.53 -6.96
CA LEU A 155 25.80 9.73 -7.24
C LEU A 155 24.91 10.15 -6.07
N SER A 156 24.39 9.18 -5.32
CA SER A 156 23.50 9.45 -4.18
C SER A 156 24.23 9.79 -2.89
N GLY A 157 25.48 9.37 -2.72
CA GLY A 157 26.19 9.51 -1.44
C GLY A 157 25.65 8.58 -0.34
N LEU A 158 24.94 7.51 -0.73
CA LEU A 158 24.50 6.44 0.18
C LEU A 158 25.64 5.48 0.48
N THR A 159 25.62 4.89 1.67
CA THR A 159 26.69 4.01 2.13
C THR A 159 26.30 2.54 1.96
N LYS A 160 27.14 1.78 1.26
CA LYS A 160 27.00 0.33 1.13
C LYS A 160 27.42 -0.37 2.42
N ILE A 161 26.66 -1.37 2.85
CA ILE A 161 27.08 -2.34 3.86
C ILE A 161 26.80 -3.76 3.38
N ALA A 162 27.66 -4.71 3.77
CA ALA A 162 27.53 -6.10 3.32
C ALA A 162 26.19 -6.73 3.77
N SER A 163 25.62 -7.52 2.88
CA SER A 163 24.53 -8.46 3.17
C SER A 163 25.07 -9.75 3.79
N ARG A 164 24.20 -10.51 4.46
CA ARG A 164 24.53 -11.77 5.13
C ARG A 164 24.33 -12.99 4.24
N THR A 165 23.29 -12.97 3.40
CA THR A 165 22.76 -14.13 2.67
C THR A 165 22.72 -13.93 1.15
N VAL A 166 22.83 -12.69 0.68
CA VAL A 166 22.85 -12.33 -0.76
C VAL A 166 24.08 -11.49 -1.09
N THR A 167 24.45 -11.41 -2.37
CA THR A 167 25.61 -10.60 -2.81
C THR A 167 25.37 -9.10 -2.71
N PRO A 168 24.22 -8.55 -3.13
CA PRO A 168 24.05 -7.10 -3.20
C PRO A 168 24.11 -6.42 -1.84
N PRO A 169 24.73 -5.23 -1.74
CA PRO A 169 24.86 -4.51 -0.49
C PRO A 169 23.52 -3.95 -0.02
N ARG A 170 23.38 -3.78 1.29
CA ARG A 170 22.30 -3.02 1.91
C ARG A 170 22.70 -1.55 2.01
N VAL A 171 21.69 -0.70 2.23
CA VAL A 171 21.86 0.73 2.47
C VAL A 171 22.04 0.97 3.97
N LYS A 172 23.18 1.55 4.40
CA LYS A 172 23.47 1.82 5.82
C LYS A 172 22.43 2.73 6.46
N GLU A 173 21.97 3.70 5.69
CA GLU A 173 21.00 4.71 6.11
C GLU A 173 19.59 4.12 6.30
N SER A 174 19.30 2.93 5.77
CA SER A 174 18.00 2.29 5.89
C SER A 174 17.80 1.68 7.27
N ALA A 175 16.68 2.02 7.91
CA ALA A 175 16.29 1.42 9.18
C ALA A 175 15.66 0.03 9.04
N PHE A 176 15.26 -0.36 7.83
CA PHE A 176 14.65 -1.64 7.57
C PHE A 176 15.03 -2.13 6.18
N SER A 177 15.74 -3.25 6.11
CA SER A 177 16.23 -3.84 4.87
C SER A 177 15.97 -5.35 4.85
N MET A 178 15.56 -5.84 3.70
CA MET A 178 15.23 -7.25 3.47
C MET A 178 16.15 -7.80 2.39
N GLU A 179 16.92 -8.82 2.73
CA GLU A 179 17.66 -9.62 1.77
C GLU A 179 16.72 -10.66 1.16
N CYS A 180 16.69 -10.73 -0.16
CA CYS A 180 15.69 -11.49 -0.90
C CYS A 180 16.31 -12.36 -1.99
N GLU A 181 15.73 -13.54 -2.19
CA GLU A 181 15.97 -14.37 -3.37
C GLU A 181 14.78 -14.28 -4.33
N LEU A 182 15.05 -14.31 -5.63
CA LEU A 182 14.01 -14.30 -6.65
C LEU A 182 13.20 -15.61 -6.57
N MET A 183 11.89 -15.52 -6.36
CA MET A 183 10.99 -16.68 -6.40
C MET A 183 10.40 -16.90 -7.79
N HIS A 184 9.81 -15.83 -8.34
CA HIS A 184 9.02 -15.93 -9.56
C HIS A 184 8.93 -14.57 -10.25
N THR A 185 8.82 -14.59 -11.57
CA THR A 185 8.55 -13.39 -12.37
C THR A 185 7.34 -13.61 -13.26
N HIS A 186 6.47 -12.61 -13.36
CA HIS A 186 5.41 -12.58 -14.38
C HIS A 186 5.66 -11.41 -15.32
N GLU A 187 5.78 -11.72 -16.60
CA GLU A 187 5.87 -10.71 -17.65
C GLU A 187 4.50 -10.10 -17.93
N ILE A 188 4.44 -8.78 -17.94
CA ILE A 188 3.26 -8.01 -18.33
C ILE A 188 3.58 -7.36 -19.65
N ARG A 189 2.81 -7.77 -20.67
CA ARG A 189 2.99 -7.34 -22.04
C ARG A 189 1.86 -6.40 -22.44
N ASP A 190 2.17 -5.45 -23.31
CA ASP A 190 1.17 -4.59 -23.91
C ASP A 190 0.16 -5.46 -24.66
N ALA A 191 -1.12 -5.15 -24.50
CA ALA A 191 -2.18 -5.96 -25.09
C ALA A 191 -2.26 -5.82 -26.62
N GLN A 192 -1.75 -4.72 -27.19
CA GLN A 192 -1.83 -4.42 -28.62
C GLN A 192 -0.52 -4.79 -29.35
N SER A 193 0.64 -4.34 -28.85
CA SER A 193 1.93 -4.59 -29.49
C SER A 193 2.58 -5.92 -29.06
N GLY A 194 2.24 -6.44 -27.88
CA GLY A 194 2.87 -7.63 -27.29
C GLY A 194 4.25 -7.36 -26.65
N ASP A 195 4.70 -6.10 -26.67
CA ASP A 195 5.97 -5.70 -26.07
C ASP A 195 5.97 -5.91 -24.57
N LEU A 196 7.12 -6.31 -24.02
CA LEU A 196 7.29 -6.43 -22.58
C LEU A 196 7.31 -5.03 -21.97
N GLU A 197 6.32 -4.70 -21.13
CA GLU A 197 6.22 -3.39 -20.50
C GLU A 197 6.73 -3.40 -19.07
N TYR A 198 6.34 -4.42 -18.31
CA TYR A 198 6.70 -4.56 -16.92
C TYR A 198 6.98 -6.02 -16.62
N THR A 199 7.83 -6.25 -15.63
CA THR A 199 7.98 -7.56 -14.98
C THR A 199 7.53 -7.43 -13.54
N HIS A 200 6.53 -8.21 -13.15
CA HIS A 200 6.18 -8.39 -11.75
C HIS A 200 7.17 -9.37 -11.12
N VAL A 201 7.77 -8.95 -10.01
CA VAL A 201 8.77 -9.71 -9.27
C VAL A 201 8.17 -10.17 -7.95
N LEU A 202 8.27 -11.47 -7.67
CA LEU A 202 8.04 -12.05 -6.34
C LEU A 202 9.39 -12.47 -5.76
N GLY A 203 9.71 -11.97 -4.57
CA GLY A 203 10.94 -12.27 -3.85
C GLY A 203 10.67 -12.91 -2.50
N ARG A 204 11.38 -13.99 -2.18
CA ARG A 204 11.35 -14.59 -0.85
C ARG A 204 12.35 -13.85 0.02
N VAL A 205 11.90 -13.41 1.18
CA VAL A 205 12.75 -12.77 2.18
C VAL A 205 13.58 -13.85 2.88
N LYS A 206 14.89 -13.69 2.85
CA LYS A 206 15.88 -14.59 3.46
C LYS A 206 16.43 -14.05 4.76
N TYR A 207 16.49 -12.73 4.87
CA TYR A 207 17.00 -12.08 6.06
C TYR A 207 16.43 -10.67 6.18
N ILE A 208 16.12 -10.25 7.41
CA ILE A 208 15.65 -8.89 7.69
C ILE A 208 16.61 -8.23 8.68
N HIS A 209 17.01 -7.01 8.36
CA HIS A 209 17.76 -6.12 9.24
C HIS A 209 16.85 -4.97 9.64
N VAL A 210 16.68 -4.76 10.93
CA VAL A 210 15.90 -3.65 11.46
C VAL A 210 16.69 -2.92 12.54
N ARG A 211 16.81 -1.60 12.45
CA ARG A 211 17.47 -0.81 13.50
C ARG A 211 16.72 -0.94 14.81
N ARG A 212 17.44 -1.07 15.92
CA ARG A 212 16.83 -1.23 17.25
C ARG A 212 16.13 0.03 17.72
N ASP A 213 16.68 1.19 17.41
CA ASP A 213 16.16 2.47 17.86
C ASP A 213 14.77 2.78 17.30
N VAL A 214 14.43 2.27 16.11
CA VAL A 214 13.09 2.38 15.51
C VAL A 214 12.09 1.35 16.03
N LEU A 215 12.51 0.36 16.84
CA LEU A 215 11.60 -0.62 17.40
C LEU A 215 10.89 -0.08 18.65
N THR A 216 9.67 -0.58 18.84
CA THR A 216 8.93 -0.50 20.09
C THR A 216 9.33 -1.65 21.02
N GLU A 217 8.92 -1.59 22.29
CA GLU A 217 9.10 -2.68 23.26
C GLU A 217 8.46 -4.01 22.80
N ARG A 218 7.48 -3.96 21.89
CA ARG A 218 6.81 -5.14 21.32
C ARG A 218 7.57 -5.76 20.14
N GLY A 219 8.73 -5.21 19.77
CA GLY A 219 9.51 -5.69 18.62
C GLY A 219 8.92 -5.34 17.25
N VAL A 220 7.95 -4.41 17.19
CA VAL A 220 7.42 -3.85 15.93
C VAL A 220 8.00 -2.46 15.68
N VAL A 221 8.06 -2.05 14.41
CA VAL A 221 8.59 -0.74 14.01
C VAL A 221 7.63 0.39 14.42
N ASP A 222 8.17 1.41 15.06
CA ASP A 222 7.47 2.64 15.41
C ASP A 222 7.44 3.59 14.20
N ILE A 223 6.23 3.91 13.73
CA ILE A 223 6.02 4.79 12.58
C ILE A 223 6.59 6.20 12.80
N GLN A 224 6.55 6.70 14.05
CA GLN A 224 7.04 8.03 14.41
C GLN A 224 8.58 8.10 14.34
N LYS A 225 9.25 6.96 14.50
CA LYS A 225 10.71 6.83 14.42
C LYS A 225 11.19 6.44 13.04
N LEU A 226 10.46 5.55 12.34
CA LEU A 226 10.82 5.10 10.99
C LEU A 226 10.77 6.24 9.96
N LYS A 227 9.84 7.18 10.12
CA LYS A 227 9.64 8.32 9.21
C LYS A 227 9.63 7.92 7.73
N PRO A 228 8.77 6.97 7.31
CA PRO A 228 8.76 6.48 5.94
C PRO A 228 8.17 7.54 5.00
N VAL A 229 8.62 7.53 3.75
CA VAL A 229 8.07 8.36 2.67
C VAL A 229 7.29 7.51 1.68
N ALA A 230 6.25 8.11 1.09
CA ALA A 230 5.41 7.43 0.10
C ALA A 230 5.36 8.22 -1.21
N HIS A 231 5.19 7.52 -2.32
CA HIS A 231 4.94 8.14 -3.63
C HIS A 231 3.42 8.33 -3.83
N ILE A 232 2.99 9.52 -4.27
CA ILE A 232 1.55 9.88 -4.40
C ILE A 232 1.10 10.36 -5.78
N GLY A 233 1.93 10.22 -6.82
CA GLY A 233 1.57 10.58 -8.20
C GLY A 233 2.45 11.70 -8.73
N ASP A 234 2.48 11.88 -10.05
CA ASP A 234 3.40 12.83 -10.71
C ASP A 234 4.86 12.63 -10.22
N ILE A 235 5.53 13.67 -9.75
CA ILE A 235 6.84 13.67 -9.10
C ILE A 235 6.71 13.93 -7.59
N SER A 236 5.55 13.62 -7.02
CA SER A 236 5.19 14.01 -5.64
C SER A 236 5.35 12.85 -4.67
N TYR A 237 5.92 13.18 -3.52
CA TYR A 237 6.08 12.34 -2.35
C TYR A 237 5.31 12.93 -1.18
N CYS A 238 5.00 12.12 -0.17
CA CYS A 238 4.43 12.60 1.07
C CYS A 238 5.02 11.93 2.30
N THR A 239 4.89 12.61 3.44
CA THR A 239 5.07 12.02 4.77
C THR A 239 3.82 11.26 5.21
N ILE A 240 3.93 10.57 6.34
CA ILE A 240 2.76 10.02 7.04
C ILE A 240 1.96 11.17 7.67
N GLY A 241 0.65 11.20 7.40
CA GLY A 241 -0.26 12.18 7.98
C GLY A 241 -0.74 11.78 9.37
N ASP A 242 -1.97 12.15 9.68
CA ASP A 242 -2.61 11.84 10.95
C ASP A 242 -2.93 10.35 11.07
N VAL A 243 -2.73 9.80 12.27
CA VAL A 243 -2.88 8.37 12.54
C VAL A 243 -4.09 8.12 13.45
N PHE A 244 -4.89 7.11 13.13
CA PHE A 244 -5.99 6.66 13.97
C PHE A 244 -6.07 5.12 13.97
N ARG A 245 -6.59 4.56 15.07
CA ARG A 245 -6.64 3.11 15.29
C ARG A 245 -8.06 2.59 15.14
N MET A 246 -8.24 1.54 14.35
CA MET A 246 -9.53 0.87 14.18
C MET A 246 -9.34 -0.63 14.39
N ARG A 247 -9.85 -1.14 15.51
CA ARG A 247 -9.76 -2.55 15.87
C ARG A 247 -10.75 -3.35 15.01
N PRO A 248 -10.28 -4.38 14.27
CA PRO A 248 -11.18 -5.35 13.67
C PRO A 248 -12.03 -6.00 14.76
N SER A 249 -13.35 -6.07 14.55
CA SER A 249 -14.25 -6.81 15.44
C SER A 249 -14.46 -8.22 14.91
N THR A 250 -14.78 -9.17 15.78
CA THR A 250 -15.16 -10.53 15.34
C THR A 250 -16.66 -10.57 15.05
N TRP A 251 -17.11 -11.52 14.21
CA TRP A 251 -18.56 -11.67 13.93
C TRP A 251 -19.36 -11.87 15.22
N ALA A 252 -18.88 -12.75 16.12
CA ALA A 252 -19.55 -13.04 17.39
C ALA A 252 -19.71 -11.80 18.29
N GLU A 253 -18.76 -10.85 18.24
CA GLU A 253 -18.85 -9.60 19.01
C GLU A 253 -19.94 -8.67 18.47
N VAL A 254 -20.17 -8.67 17.15
CA VAL A 254 -20.99 -7.64 16.49
C VAL A 254 -22.34 -8.14 15.98
N GLU A 255 -22.50 -9.44 15.77
CA GLU A 255 -23.72 -10.05 15.25
C GLU A 255 -24.98 -9.61 16.02
N PRO A 256 -25.01 -9.53 17.37
CA PRO A 256 -26.20 -9.09 18.09
C PRO A 256 -26.64 -7.66 17.75
N PHE A 257 -25.72 -6.83 17.24
CA PHE A 257 -25.95 -5.43 16.92
C PHE A 257 -26.22 -5.17 15.44
N ILE A 258 -25.98 -6.16 14.58
CA ILE A 258 -26.37 -6.08 13.17
C ILE A 258 -27.86 -6.43 13.09
N PRO A 259 -28.73 -5.57 12.51
CA PRO A 259 -30.14 -5.90 12.30
C PRO A 259 -30.28 -7.19 11.47
N ASP A 260 -31.24 -8.06 11.82
CA ASP A 260 -31.40 -9.35 11.15
C ASP A 260 -31.67 -9.21 9.64
N GLU A 261 -32.37 -8.16 9.22
CA GLU A 261 -32.57 -7.82 7.80
C GLU A 261 -31.26 -7.55 7.03
N MET A 262 -30.22 -7.07 7.71
CA MET A 262 -28.89 -6.80 7.12
C MET A 262 -28.01 -8.06 7.09
N LYS A 263 -28.38 -9.10 7.84
CA LYS A 263 -27.73 -10.43 7.81
C LYS A 263 -28.31 -11.36 6.76
N ARG A 264 -29.44 -10.98 6.14
CA ARG A 264 -30.17 -11.87 5.24
C ARG A 264 -29.38 -12.13 3.97
N ASP A 265 -29.31 -13.41 3.68
CA ASP A 265 -28.88 -14.00 2.42
C ASP A 265 -29.59 -13.33 1.25
N ALA A 266 -28.83 -12.88 0.25
CA ALA A 266 -29.38 -12.34 -1.00
C ALA A 266 -30.21 -13.36 -1.80
N ARG A 267 -30.27 -14.64 -1.36
CA ARG A 267 -31.11 -15.71 -1.94
C ARG A 267 -32.59 -15.70 -1.52
N GLY A 268 -33.03 -14.77 -0.66
CA GLY A 268 -34.47 -14.57 -0.39
C GLY A 268 -35.20 -15.71 0.35
N GLY A 269 -34.49 -16.67 0.93
CA GLY A 269 -35.07 -17.75 1.73
C GLY A 269 -35.04 -17.45 3.24
N GLU A 270 -36.00 -17.99 3.99
CA GLU A 270 -35.99 -17.97 5.46
C GLU A 270 -34.71 -18.66 6.00
N THR A 271 -33.73 -17.84 6.37
CA THR A 271 -32.62 -18.06 7.31
C THR A 271 -32.05 -19.49 7.49
N LEU A 272 -30.85 -19.71 6.94
CA LEU A 272 -29.84 -20.66 7.46
C LEU A 272 -29.42 -20.37 8.92
N LEU A 273 -29.70 -19.16 9.42
CA LEU A 273 -29.49 -18.74 10.81
C LEU A 273 -30.36 -19.51 11.84
N GLN A 274 -31.44 -20.19 11.42
CA GLN A 274 -32.22 -21.02 12.34
C GLN A 274 -31.55 -22.36 12.68
N MET A 275 -30.66 -22.89 11.83
CA MET A 275 -30.03 -24.20 12.09
C MET A 275 -28.91 -24.12 13.12
N HIS A 276 -28.25 -22.97 13.30
CA HIS A 276 -27.26 -22.78 14.37
C HIS A 276 -27.86 -22.55 15.75
N ARG A 277 -29.15 -22.17 15.86
CA ARG A 277 -29.84 -22.04 17.15
C ARG A 277 -30.08 -23.36 17.86
N MET A 278 -29.95 -24.51 17.19
CA MET A 278 -30.16 -25.82 17.79
C MET A 278 -28.89 -26.48 18.36
N GLY A 279 -27.71 -25.88 18.18
CA GLY A 279 -26.42 -26.45 18.63
C GLY A 279 -25.78 -25.76 19.85
N CYS A 280 -26.36 -24.67 20.34
CA CYS A 280 -25.83 -23.89 21.48
C CYS A 280 -26.88 -23.76 22.60
N LEU A 281 -27.50 -24.87 22.98
CA LEU A 281 -28.22 -24.99 24.25
C LEU A 281 -27.27 -25.64 25.27
N ASN A 282 -26.35 -24.85 25.82
CA ASN A 282 -25.73 -25.01 27.15
C ASN A 282 -24.63 -23.95 27.35
N ILE A 283 -25.00 -22.68 27.32
CA ILE A 283 -24.26 -21.65 28.07
C ILE A 283 -25.29 -21.02 28.99
N VAL A 284 -25.08 -21.23 30.29
CA VAL A 284 -25.91 -20.74 31.37
C VAL A 284 -26.00 -19.22 31.28
N CYS A 285 -27.16 -18.70 30.91
CA CYS A 285 -27.54 -17.32 31.15
C CYS A 285 -27.49 -17.07 32.66
N ARG A 286 -26.56 -16.20 33.10
CA ARG A 286 -26.70 -15.54 34.38
C ARG A 286 -27.42 -14.22 34.15
N ASP A 287 -28.62 -14.16 34.70
CA ASP A 287 -29.43 -12.95 34.81
C ASP A 287 -28.66 -11.84 35.53
N SER A 288 -28.33 -10.78 34.81
CA SER A 288 -28.35 -9.39 35.30
C SER A 288 -27.80 -8.47 34.20
N ILE A 289 -28.68 -7.57 33.74
CA ILE A 289 -28.47 -6.18 33.31
C ILE A 289 -29.52 -5.88 32.24
N VAL A 290 -30.77 -5.69 32.69
CA VAL A 290 -31.71 -4.78 32.05
C VAL A 290 -31.56 -3.47 32.81
N SER A 291 -30.70 -2.57 32.30
CA SER A 291 -30.57 -1.15 32.67
C SER A 291 -29.18 -0.66 32.28
N SER A 292 -28.97 -0.38 31.01
CA SER A 292 -28.14 0.74 30.55
C SER A 292 -28.29 0.82 29.04
N THR A 293 -28.35 2.04 28.53
CA THR A 293 -27.89 2.41 27.20
C THR A 293 -26.49 1.83 26.97
N GLN A 294 -26.41 0.56 26.55
CA GLN A 294 -25.16 -0.10 26.24
C GLN A 294 -24.66 0.49 24.93
N ALA A 295 -23.83 1.54 25.07
CA ALA A 295 -22.97 1.99 24.02
C ALA A 295 -22.27 0.77 23.40
N PHE A 296 -22.22 0.73 22.07
CA PHE A 296 -21.31 -0.11 21.30
C PHE A 296 -19.94 -0.15 21.98
N PRO A 297 -19.09 -1.17 21.77
CA PRO A 297 -17.66 -0.98 22.01
C PRO A 297 -17.23 0.22 21.16
N ARG A 298 -17.26 1.42 21.76
CA ARG A 298 -16.80 2.67 21.17
C ARG A 298 -15.45 2.33 20.60
N ILE A 299 -15.17 2.78 19.38
CA ILE A 299 -13.81 2.69 18.85
C ILE A 299 -12.93 3.49 19.82
N MET A 300 -12.29 2.77 20.75
CA MET A 300 -11.85 3.36 22.01
C MET A 300 -10.66 4.27 21.75
N SER A 301 -10.84 5.57 22.00
CA SER A 301 -9.74 6.43 22.43
C SER A 301 -10.26 7.70 23.12
N ASN A 302 -10.91 7.57 24.28
CA ASN A 302 -11.40 8.71 25.06
C ASN A 302 -10.29 9.66 25.57
N GLN A 303 -9.01 9.36 25.31
CA GLN A 303 -7.84 10.17 25.68
C GLN A 303 -7.11 10.82 24.50
N LEU A 304 -7.46 10.50 23.24
CA LEU A 304 -6.83 11.12 22.07
C LEU A 304 -7.58 12.39 21.65
N PRO A 305 -6.90 13.37 21.03
CA PRO A 305 -7.56 14.53 20.43
C PRO A 305 -8.55 14.12 19.33
N ALA A 306 -9.56 14.96 19.11
CA ALA A 306 -10.52 14.78 18.03
C ALA A 306 -9.84 14.83 16.65
N TYR A 307 -10.37 14.07 15.69
CA TYR A 307 -9.82 14.00 14.34
C TYR A 307 -9.82 15.39 13.67
N PRO A 308 -8.66 15.89 13.16
CA PRO A 308 -8.47 17.31 12.90
C PRO A 308 -8.90 17.80 11.50
N TRP A 309 -9.57 16.96 10.69
CA TRP A 309 -10.13 17.26 9.36
C TRP A 309 -9.39 18.38 8.58
N HIS A 310 -8.11 18.17 8.27
CA HIS A 310 -7.30 19.16 7.55
C HIS A 310 -6.82 18.62 6.19
N THR A 311 -6.36 19.55 5.34
CA THR A 311 -5.81 19.21 4.02
C THR A 311 -4.28 19.26 4.08
N PRO A 312 -3.57 18.26 3.53
CA PRO A 312 -2.12 18.26 3.49
C PRO A 312 -1.58 19.47 2.70
N GLN A 313 -0.42 19.99 3.08
CA GLN A 313 0.17 21.17 2.45
C GLN A 313 1.30 20.79 1.50
N PHE A 314 1.49 21.58 0.44
CA PHE A 314 2.71 21.51 -0.36
C PHE A 314 3.83 22.26 0.37
N VAL A 315 4.98 21.60 0.55
CA VAL A 315 6.17 22.11 1.23
C VAL A 315 7.38 22.01 0.30
N GLN A 316 8.46 22.69 0.66
CA GLN A 316 9.77 22.50 0.02
C GLN A 316 10.29 21.07 0.23
N VAL A 317 11.24 20.64 -0.60
CA VAL A 317 11.93 19.35 -0.41
C VAL A 317 12.75 19.35 0.89
N PRO A 318 13.02 18.20 1.52
CA PRO A 318 13.74 18.15 2.80
C PRO A 318 15.16 18.76 2.77
N ASP A 319 15.88 18.60 1.66
CA ASP A 319 17.22 19.17 1.45
C ASP A 319 17.28 19.90 0.10
N PRO A 320 16.85 21.18 0.02
CA PRO A 320 16.83 21.95 -1.23
C PRO A 320 18.23 22.23 -1.79
N GLU A 321 19.26 22.22 -0.93
CA GLU A 321 20.65 22.52 -1.27
C GLU A 321 21.47 21.22 -1.46
N TRP A 322 20.80 20.10 -1.76
CA TRP A 322 21.46 18.83 -2.00
C TRP A 322 22.28 18.86 -3.30
N LYS A 323 23.40 18.12 -3.32
CA LYS A 323 24.30 17.96 -4.47
C LYS A 323 24.72 16.51 -4.62
N TYR A 324 25.10 16.09 -5.84
CA TYR A 324 25.56 14.73 -6.11
C TYR A 324 26.69 14.30 -5.18
N GLY A 325 26.59 13.09 -4.65
CA GLY A 325 27.53 12.51 -3.69
C GLY A 325 27.43 13.06 -2.26
N LYS A 326 26.52 14.00 -1.97
CA LYS A 326 26.36 14.57 -0.62
C LYS A 326 25.85 13.49 0.35
N PRO A 327 26.65 13.09 1.35
CA PRO A 327 26.21 12.11 2.33
C PRO A 327 25.11 12.69 3.21
N ILE A 328 24.26 11.82 3.77
CA ILE A 328 23.15 12.24 4.64
C ILE A 328 23.64 13.09 5.84
N THR A 329 24.83 12.78 6.37
CA THR A 329 25.47 13.44 7.51
C THR A 329 25.90 14.89 7.23
N ALA A 330 25.70 15.39 6.01
CA ALA A 330 25.87 16.82 5.69
C ALA A 330 24.73 17.70 6.22
N THR A 331 23.62 17.11 6.68
CA THR A 331 22.48 17.82 7.30
C THR A 331 22.38 17.50 8.80
N GLU A 332 21.80 18.39 9.61
CA GLU A 332 21.63 18.13 11.05
C GLU A 332 20.64 16.99 11.32
N GLU A 333 19.57 16.90 10.54
CA GLU A 333 18.61 15.80 10.60
C GLU A 333 19.24 14.47 10.16
N GLY A 334 20.12 14.51 9.15
CA GLY A 334 20.87 13.34 8.72
C GLY A 334 21.91 12.87 9.71
N LYS A 335 22.60 13.77 10.41
CA LYS A 335 23.49 13.41 11.54
C LYS A 335 22.72 12.69 12.64
N LYS A 336 21.61 13.28 13.08
CA LYS A 336 20.70 12.67 14.08
C LYS A 336 20.18 11.31 13.63
N TRP A 337 19.85 11.18 12.35
CA TRP A 337 19.40 9.90 11.79
C TRP A 337 20.49 8.82 11.84
N MET A 338 21.76 9.18 11.71
CA MET A 338 22.88 8.24 11.70
C MET A 338 23.50 7.98 13.07
N GLU A 339 23.03 8.64 14.13
CA GLU A 339 23.47 8.37 15.51
C GLU A 339 23.24 6.90 15.89
N GLY A 340 24.26 6.26 16.46
CA GLY A 340 24.20 4.87 16.92
C GLY A 340 24.20 3.80 15.83
N VAL A 341 24.19 4.15 14.53
CA VAL A 341 24.09 3.17 13.43
C VAL A 341 25.33 2.27 13.31
N ASP A 342 26.48 2.74 13.77
CA ASP A 342 27.76 2.01 13.74
C ASP A 342 28.01 1.14 14.99
N GLU A 343 27.10 1.16 15.97
CA GLU A 343 27.22 0.30 17.15
C GLU A 343 27.02 -1.18 16.75
N GLU A 344 27.80 -2.09 17.36
CA GLU A 344 27.78 -3.53 17.00
C GLU A 344 26.38 -4.16 17.09
N ASP A 345 25.54 -3.61 17.98
CA ASP A 345 24.21 -4.09 18.26
C ASP A 345 23.11 -3.13 17.78
N ALA A 346 23.43 -2.19 16.88
CA ALA A 346 22.49 -1.22 16.31
C ALA A 346 21.31 -1.86 15.56
N PHE A 347 21.49 -3.08 15.03
CA PHE A 347 20.49 -3.79 14.25
C PHE A 347 20.07 -5.11 14.91
N ASN A 348 18.77 -5.34 14.92
CA ASN A 348 18.21 -6.68 15.07
C ASN A 348 18.18 -7.38 13.72
N SER A 349 18.56 -8.64 13.76
CA SER A 349 18.61 -9.51 12.60
C SER A 349 17.55 -10.62 12.76
N VAL A 350 16.71 -10.79 11.74
CA VAL A 350 15.60 -11.74 11.75
C VAL A 350 15.71 -12.67 10.55
N ASP A 351 15.76 -13.97 10.83
CA ASP A 351 15.69 -15.03 9.81
C ASP A 351 14.23 -15.51 9.68
N PRO A 352 13.53 -15.19 8.58
CA PRO A 352 12.15 -15.62 8.37
C PRO A 352 11.91 -17.13 8.46
N ALA A 353 12.94 -17.96 8.21
CA ALA A 353 12.81 -19.41 8.29
C ALA A 353 12.72 -19.93 9.73
N THR A 354 13.15 -19.16 10.73
CA THR A 354 13.12 -19.56 12.15
C THR A 354 12.28 -18.63 13.02
N TYR A 355 11.92 -17.44 12.52
CA TYR A 355 11.14 -16.48 13.25
C TYR A 355 9.65 -16.86 13.31
N PRO A 356 8.94 -16.65 14.45
CA PRO A 356 7.51 -16.94 14.53
C PRO A 356 6.72 -16.19 13.46
N HIS A 357 5.91 -16.92 12.68
CA HIS A 357 5.16 -16.38 11.54
C HIS A 357 4.33 -15.12 11.89
N ARG A 358 3.63 -15.16 13.04
CA ARG A 358 2.83 -14.01 13.51
C ARG A 358 3.68 -12.78 13.74
N ASP A 359 4.83 -12.93 14.38
CA ASP A 359 5.72 -11.82 14.75
C ASP A 359 6.45 -11.28 13.53
N LEU A 360 6.85 -12.15 12.59
CA LEU A 360 7.38 -11.76 11.29
C LEU A 360 6.38 -10.88 10.52
N TYR A 361 5.11 -11.30 10.49
CA TYR A 361 4.05 -10.50 9.88
C TYR A 361 3.87 -9.14 10.59
N GLN A 362 3.90 -9.10 11.92
CA GLN A 362 3.81 -7.82 12.66
C GLN A 362 5.00 -6.89 12.36
N LEU A 363 6.21 -7.45 12.24
CA LEU A 363 7.42 -6.70 11.91
C LEU A 363 7.33 -6.12 10.49
N MET A 364 7.10 -6.96 9.48
CA MET A 364 7.01 -6.51 8.09
C MET A 364 5.88 -5.50 7.87
N LYS A 365 4.70 -5.72 8.47
CA LYS A 365 3.57 -4.79 8.32
C LYS A 365 3.78 -3.44 9.00
N SER A 366 4.66 -3.35 10.00
CA SER A 366 4.97 -2.10 10.66
C SER A 366 6.07 -1.31 9.94
N ALA A 367 6.93 -2.00 9.19
CA ALA A 367 8.01 -1.38 8.42
C ALA A 367 7.62 -0.97 6.99
N ILE A 368 6.78 -1.77 6.31
CA ILE A 368 6.41 -1.52 4.91
C ILE A 368 5.11 -0.73 4.87
N VAL A 369 5.25 0.59 4.88
CA VAL A 369 4.18 1.57 5.13
C VAL A 369 4.48 2.89 4.41
N PRO A 370 3.48 3.74 4.13
CA PRO A 370 2.04 3.47 4.21
C PRO A 370 1.59 2.59 3.03
N ARG A 371 0.55 1.77 3.22
CA ARG A 371 0.07 0.85 2.17
C ARG A 371 -1.30 1.27 1.63
N PRO A 372 -1.46 1.35 0.30
CA PRO A 372 -2.77 1.57 -0.28
C PRO A 372 -3.62 0.29 -0.11
N ILE A 373 -4.95 0.49 -0.06
CA ILE A 373 -5.90 -0.57 0.25
C ILE A 373 -6.70 -0.89 -1.01
N ALA A 374 -6.73 -2.15 -1.41
CA ALA A 374 -7.66 -2.66 -2.41
C ALA A 374 -8.99 -2.93 -1.71
N PHE A 375 -10.00 -2.10 -1.95
CA PHE A 375 -11.36 -2.38 -1.50
C PHE A 375 -12.10 -3.12 -2.59
N VAL A 376 -12.18 -4.44 -2.46
CA VAL A 376 -12.51 -5.35 -3.55
C VAL A 376 -13.96 -5.80 -3.44
N SER A 377 -14.78 -5.45 -4.44
CA SER A 377 -16.13 -5.99 -4.64
C SER A 377 -16.09 -7.18 -5.60
N THR A 378 -16.78 -8.25 -5.25
CA THR A 378 -16.89 -9.47 -6.05
C THR A 378 -18.33 -9.98 -6.05
N THR A 379 -18.66 -10.88 -6.97
CA THR A 379 -19.99 -11.53 -7.03
C THR A 379 -19.80 -13.01 -7.18
N SER A 380 -20.44 -13.76 -6.29
CA SER A 380 -20.41 -15.23 -6.30
C SER A 380 -21.12 -15.82 -7.51
N ALA A 381 -20.93 -17.13 -7.71
CA ALA A 381 -21.66 -17.89 -8.73
C ALA A 381 -23.18 -17.75 -8.55
N ASP A 382 -23.65 -17.73 -7.29
CA ASP A 382 -25.05 -17.57 -6.91
C ASP A 382 -25.57 -16.12 -7.03
N GLY A 383 -24.72 -15.16 -7.42
CA GLY A 383 -25.11 -13.75 -7.57
C GLY A 383 -25.07 -12.95 -6.27
N ILE A 384 -24.46 -13.46 -5.21
CA ILE A 384 -24.27 -12.73 -3.95
C ILE A 384 -23.06 -11.81 -4.12
N ASP A 385 -23.23 -10.51 -3.93
CA ASP A 385 -22.10 -9.59 -3.93
C ASP A 385 -21.41 -9.58 -2.56
N ASN A 386 -20.09 -9.60 -2.55
CA ASN A 386 -19.24 -9.44 -1.37
C ASN A 386 -18.35 -8.22 -1.51
N ILE A 387 -17.87 -7.67 -0.40
CA ILE A 387 -16.87 -6.60 -0.44
C ILE A 387 -15.92 -6.67 0.75
N ALA A 388 -14.61 -6.58 0.51
CA ALA A 388 -13.60 -6.69 1.55
C ALA A 388 -12.34 -5.82 1.28
N PRO A 389 -11.68 -5.27 2.31
CA PRO A 389 -10.44 -4.52 2.19
C PRO A 389 -9.18 -5.40 2.27
N PHE A 390 -8.22 -5.19 1.38
CA PHE A 390 -6.90 -5.83 1.37
C PHE A 390 -5.78 -4.78 1.33
N SER A 391 -4.92 -4.74 2.33
CA SER A 391 -3.94 -3.65 2.51
C SER A 391 -2.62 -3.81 1.74
N SER A 392 -2.63 -4.55 0.63
CA SER A 392 -1.45 -4.79 -0.20
C SER A 392 -1.81 -4.50 -1.66
N LEU A 393 -2.28 -3.30 -1.97
CA LEU A 393 -2.60 -2.91 -3.36
C LEU A 393 -1.36 -2.35 -4.08
N ASN A 394 -1.17 -2.73 -5.32
CA ASN A 394 -0.15 -2.17 -6.17
C ASN A 394 -0.63 -2.17 -7.63
N PHE A 395 0.08 -1.49 -8.51
CA PHE A 395 -0.31 -1.38 -9.91
C PHE A 395 0.86 -1.13 -10.84
N VAL A 396 0.64 -1.45 -12.10
CA VAL A 396 1.33 -0.90 -13.28
C VAL A 396 0.30 -0.52 -14.33
N THR A 397 0.71 -0.06 -15.49
CA THR A 397 -0.24 0.40 -16.52
C THR A 397 -1.19 -0.74 -16.90
N GLY A 398 -2.50 -0.52 -16.69
CA GLY A 398 -3.54 -1.51 -17.02
C GLY A 398 -3.61 -2.75 -16.13
N VAL A 399 -2.79 -2.86 -15.07
CA VAL A 399 -2.76 -4.04 -14.19
C VAL A 399 -2.73 -3.62 -12.72
N VAL A 400 -3.57 -4.23 -11.91
CA VAL A 400 -3.51 -4.14 -10.44
C VAL A 400 -3.02 -5.45 -9.84
N SER A 401 -2.37 -5.37 -8.69
CA SER A 401 -1.98 -6.54 -7.92
C SER A 401 -2.29 -6.39 -6.44
N PHE A 402 -2.71 -7.50 -5.83
CA PHE A 402 -2.92 -7.57 -4.40
C PHE A 402 -2.84 -8.99 -3.88
N PHE A 403 -2.73 -9.13 -2.56
CA PHE A 403 -2.71 -10.42 -1.89
C PHE A 403 -4.01 -10.64 -1.13
N ILE A 404 -4.52 -11.87 -1.21
CA ILE A 404 -5.66 -12.34 -0.44
C ILE A 404 -5.14 -13.40 0.52
N GLN A 405 -5.44 -13.26 1.82
CA GLN A 405 -5.17 -14.30 2.81
C GLN A 405 -6.17 -15.45 2.65
N GLN A 406 -5.70 -16.69 2.82
CA GLN A 406 -6.56 -17.86 2.94
C GLN A 406 -7.42 -17.74 4.21
N GLY A 407 -8.69 -18.16 4.11
CA GLY A 407 -9.59 -18.20 5.25
C GLY A 407 -9.35 -19.46 6.11
N ASP A 408 -9.82 -19.42 7.35
CA ASP A 408 -9.70 -20.54 8.29
C ASP A 408 -10.42 -21.82 7.82
N HIS A 409 -11.34 -21.68 6.85
CA HIS A 409 -12.16 -22.76 6.30
C HIS A 409 -11.98 -22.95 4.78
N GLY A 410 -10.85 -22.50 4.24
CA GLY A 410 -10.52 -22.57 2.81
C GLY A 410 -10.39 -21.20 2.16
N PRO A 411 -10.43 -21.13 0.82
CA PRO A 411 -10.36 -19.86 0.09
C PRO A 411 -11.38 -18.85 0.59
N SER A 412 -10.95 -17.59 0.75
CA SER A 412 -11.88 -16.51 1.08
C SER A 412 -12.95 -16.36 -0.01
N ASP A 413 -14.12 -15.86 0.35
CA ASP A 413 -15.21 -15.61 -0.59
C ASP A 413 -14.76 -14.74 -1.75
N THR A 414 -13.92 -13.73 -1.49
CA THR A 414 -13.34 -12.87 -2.54
C THR A 414 -12.53 -13.69 -3.55
N LEU A 415 -11.62 -14.57 -3.10
CA LEU A 415 -10.82 -15.39 -4.01
C LEU A 415 -11.67 -16.40 -4.79
N THR A 416 -12.63 -17.03 -4.11
CA THR A 416 -13.59 -17.95 -4.73
C THR A 416 -14.38 -17.25 -5.82
N ASN A 417 -14.91 -16.06 -5.53
CA ASN A 417 -15.69 -15.26 -6.47
C ASN A 417 -14.84 -14.79 -7.66
N ILE A 418 -13.60 -14.35 -7.44
CA ILE A 418 -12.69 -13.94 -8.53
C ILE A 418 -12.42 -15.10 -9.49
N ARG A 419 -12.30 -16.33 -8.98
CA ARG A 419 -12.07 -17.54 -9.80
C ARG A 419 -13.27 -17.95 -10.65
N THR A 420 -14.47 -17.41 -10.41
CA THR A 420 -15.66 -17.69 -11.25
C THR A 420 -15.61 -17.07 -12.64
N GLY A 421 -14.72 -16.08 -12.86
CA GLY A 421 -14.65 -15.33 -14.12
C GLY A 421 -15.64 -14.17 -14.22
N ASN A 422 -16.39 -13.85 -13.15
CA ASN A 422 -17.30 -12.70 -13.10
C ASN A 422 -16.59 -11.32 -13.10
N GLY A 423 -15.26 -11.30 -13.02
CA GLY A 423 -14.48 -10.10 -12.75
C GLY A 423 -14.57 -9.64 -11.29
N PHE A 424 -13.98 -8.49 -11.00
CA PHE A 424 -14.00 -7.83 -9.69
C PHE A 424 -13.82 -6.33 -9.83
N VAL A 425 -14.16 -5.56 -8.80
CA VAL A 425 -13.93 -4.11 -8.75
C VAL A 425 -12.99 -3.78 -7.62
N VAL A 426 -11.92 -3.03 -7.91
CA VAL A 426 -11.03 -2.44 -6.90
C VAL A 426 -11.38 -0.96 -6.71
N SER A 427 -11.72 -0.56 -5.51
CA SER A 427 -12.04 0.83 -5.15
C SER A 427 -11.03 1.42 -4.16
N ILE A 428 -10.80 2.73 -4.25
CA ILE A 428 -9.89 3.47 -3.35
C ILE A 428 -10.69 4.08 -2.20
N ILE A 429 -10.24 3.83 -0.97
CA ILE A 429 -10.92 4.31 0.24
C ILE A 429 -10.50 5.73 0.56
N SER A 430 -11.48 6.59 0.87
CA SER A 430 -11.25 7.97 1.30
C SER A 430 -11.64 8.20 2.76
N GLU A 431 -11.02 9.19 3.38
CA GLU A 431 -11.20 9.55 4.80
C GLU A 431 -12.68 9.65 5.23
N PRO A 432 -13.61 10.28 4.47
CA PRO A 432 -14.99 10.49 4.92
C PRO A 432 -15.82 9.23 5.16
N TRP A 433 -15.36 8.07 4.69
CA TRP A 433 -16.12 6.82 4.77
C TRP A 433 -15.28 5.62 5.20
N ILE A 434 -14.12 5.86 5.82
CA ILE A 434 -13.25 4.79 6.31
C ILE A 434 -13.93 3.87 7.32
N ALA A 435 -14.86 4.39 8.15
CA ALA A 435 -15.61 3.57 9.09
C ALA A 435 -16.47 2.51 8.39
N ASN A 436 -17.18 2.91 7.33
CA ASN A 436 -17.97 2.02 6.47
C ASN A 436 -17.08 0.97 5.79
N ALA A 437 -15.92 1.39 5.26
CA ALA A 437 -14.97 0.48 4.61
C ALA A 437 -14.33 -0.50 5.59
N HIS A 438 -14.05 -0.05 6.82
CA HIS A 438 -13.49 -0.90 7.87
C HIS A 438 -14.47 -1.99 8.31
N ALA A 439 -15.76 -1.67 8.37
CA ALA A 439 -16.81 -2.65 8.71
C ALA A 439 -16.86 -3.83 7.73
N ALA A 440 -16.58 -3.59 6.45
CA ALA A 440 -16.49 -4.64 5.43
C ALA A 440 -15.29 -5.60 5.62
N GLY A 441 -14.37 -5.32 6.55
CA GLY A 441 -13.31 -6.26 6.93
C GLY A 441 -13.75 -7.34 7.93
N LEU A 442 -15.02 -7.37 8.31
CA LEU A 442 -15.58 -8.35 9.22
C LEU A 442 -15.67 -9.73 8.54
N THR A 443 -15.12 -10.76 9.18
CA THR A 443 -15.26 -12.16 8.72
C THR A 443 -16.69 -12.65 8.97
N ALA A 444 -17.62 -12.28 8.10
CA ALA A 444 -19.00 -12.72 8.17
C ALA A 444 -19.15 -14.20 7.76
N PRO A 445 -20.19 -14.91 8.23
CA PRO A 445 -20.48 -16.27 7.77
C PRO A 445 -20.74 -16.33 6.26
N PRO A 446 -20.45 -17.46 5.60
CA PRO A 446 -20.75 -17.64 4.18
C PRO A 446 -22.21 -17.33 3.86
N GLY A 447 -22.44 -16.57 2.79
CA GLY A 447 -23.78 -16.14 2.36
C GLY A 447 -24.28 -14.85 3.01
N VAL A 448 -23.58 -14.31 4.01
CA VAL A 448 -23.84 -12.96 4.53
C VAL A 448 -23.01 -11.95 3.74
N SER A 449 -23.68 -11.01 3.07
CA SER A 449 -23.02 -9.96 2.30
C SER A 449 -22.59 -8.80 3.18
N GLU A 450 -21.32 -8.39 3.10
CA GLU A 450 -20.80 -7.23 3.84
C GLU A 450 -21.47 -5.92 3.41
N TRP A 451 -22.00 -5.87 2.20
CA TRP A 451 -22.78 -4.72 1.73
C TRP A 451 -23.97 -4.40 2.64
N GLY A 452 -24.60 -5.41 3.23
CA GLY A 452 -25.83 -5.25 4.02
C GLY A 452 -25.65 -4.38 5.26
N PHE A 453 -24.47 -4.40 5.88
CA PHE A 453 -24.22 -3.74 7.17
C PHE A 453 -23.19 -2.61 7.11
N THR A 454 -22.58 -2.34 5.95
CA THR A 454 -21.58 -1.27 5.80
C THR A 454 -22.20 0.11 5.63
N GLY A 455 -23.44 0.22 5.14
CA GLY A 455 -24.07 1.50 4.79
C GLY A 455 -23.50 2.12 3.49
N LEU A 456 -22.79 1.34 2.68
CA LEU A 456 -22.27 1.73 1.36
C LEU A 456 -23.30 1.47 0.26
N THR A 457 -23.19 2.21 -0.85
CA THR A 457 -24.14 2.14 -1.95
C THR A 457 -23.54 1.41 -3.15
N LYS A 458 -24.21 0.36 -3.64
CA LYS A 458 -23.86 -0.36 -4.87
C LYS A 458 -24.18 0.48 -6.11
N VAL A 459 -23.29 0.47 -7.09
CA VAL A 459 -23.52 1.01 -8.44
C VAL A 459 -23.11 -0.03 -9.47
N ALA A 460 -23.97 -0.31 -10.46
CA ALA A 460 -23.68 -1.31 -11.49
C ALA A 460 -22.39 -0.99 -12.26
N SER A 461 -21.55 -2.00 -12.46
CA SER A 461 -20.36 -1.94 -13.32
C SER A 461 -20.74 -1.95 -14.81
N LYS A 462 -19.79 -1.59 -15.68
CA LYS A 462 -19.99 -1.58 -17.14
C LYS A 462 -19.59 -2.91 -17.79
N ASN A 463 -18.45 -3.46 -17.38
CA ASN A 463 -17.77 -4.58 -18.02
C ASN A 463 -17.73 -5.85 -17.15
N VAL A 464 -17.88 -5.71 -15.83
CA VAL A 464 -17.85 -6.84 -14.88
C VAL A 464 -19.18 -6.96 -14.11
N LYS A 465 -19.46 -8.14 -13.55
CA LYS A 465 -20.69 -8.38 -12.77
C LYS A 465 -20.70 -7.63 -11.42
N PRO A 466 -19.60 -7.57 -10.64
CA PRO A 466 -19.64 -6.99 -9.31
C PRO A 466 -19.88 -5.49 -9.31
N PRO A 467 -20.65 -4.97 -8.34
CA PRO A 467 -20.95 -3.55 -8.25
C PRO A 467 -19.72 -2.75 -7.82
N ARG A 468 -19.66 -1.50 -8.25
CA ARG A 468 -18.78 -0.45 -7.73
C ARG A 468 -19.37 0.18 -6.47
N VAL A 469 -18.52 0.85 -5.71
CA VAL A 469 -18.90 1.61 -4.50
C VAL A 469 -19.17 3.05 -4.90
N LYS A 470 -20.40 3.55 -4.71
CA LYS A 470 -20.78 4.94 -5.08
C LYS A 470 -19.91 5.99 -4.37
N GLU A 471 -19.58 5.69 -3.11
CA GLU A 471 -18.81 6.56 -2.24
C GLU A 471 -17.35 6.67 -2.69
N SER A 472 -16.83 5.70 -3.43
CA SER A 472 -15.48 5.75 -3.99
C SER A 472 -15.38 6.80 -5.11
N ALA A 473 -14.34 7.64 -5.05
CA ALA A 473 -14.05 8.58 -6.13
C ALA A 473 -13.18 7.95 -7.24
N PHE A 474 -12.62 6.76 -7.02
CA PHE A 474 -11.76 6.06 -7.97
C PHE A 474 -11.98 4.55 -7.86
N SER A 475 -12.53 3.95 -8.92
CA SER A 475 -12.79 2.51 -8.98
C SER A 475 -12.32 1.93 -10.31
N MET A 476 -11.84 0.71 -10.28
CA MET A 476 -11.32 -0.03 -11.43
C MET A 476 -12.10 -1.34 -11.55
N GLU A 477 -12.70 -1.57 -12.70
CA GLU A 477 -13.25 -2.86 -13.08
C GLU A 477 -12.12 -3.73 -13.63
N CYS A 478 -12.02 -4.95 -13.13
CA CYS A 478 -10.88 -5.82 -13.36
C CYS A 478 -11.30 -7.24 -13.72
N GLU A 479 -10.52 -7.85 -14.60
CA GLU A 479 -10.60 -9.27 -14.96
C GLU A 479 -9.38 -10.00 -14.41
N LEU A 480 -9.56 -11.25 -13.97
CA LEU A 480 -8.45 -12.05 -13.46
C LEU A 480 -7.45 -12.36 -14.59
N MET A 481 -6.18 -12.00 -14.40
CA MET A 481 -5.09 -12.40 -15.29
C MET A 481 -4.41 -13.66 -14.78
N HIS A 482 -3.87 -13.60 -13.56
CA HIS A 482 -3.09 -14.68 -12.97
C HIS A 482 -3.28 -14.72 -11.46
N THR A 483 -3.15 -15.92 -10.91
CA THR A 483 -2.97 -16.12 -9.47
C THR A 483 -1.66 -16.85 -9.21
N HIS A 484 -0.99 -16.51 -8.11
CA HIS A 484 0.15 -17.26 -7.62
C HIS A 484 -0.03 -17.55 -6.14
N GLU A 485 0.05 -18.82 -5.75
CA GLU A 485 -0.13 -19.25 -4.36
C GLU A 485 1.18 -19.09 -3.59
N ILE A 486 1.10 -18.46 -2.43
CA ILE A 486 2.20 -18.28 -1.50
C ILE A 486 1.98 -19.27 -0.35
N CYS A 487 2.87 -20.25 -0.27
CA CYS A 487 2.85 -21.25 0.77
C CYS A 487 3.67 -20.80 1.98
N ASP A 488 3.18 -21.16 3.16
CA ASP A 488 3.92 -21.07 4.41
C ASP A 488 5.25 -21.84 4.31
N LEU A 489 6.29 -21.27 4.91
CA LEU A 489 7.63 -21.87 4.88
C LEU A 489 7.71 -23.17 5.68
N HIS A 490 6.94 -23.27 6.78
CA HIS A 490 7.06 -24.37 7.74
C HIS A 490 6.10 -25.52 7.44
N THR A 491 4.87 -25.17 7.08
CA THR A 491 3.77 -26.13 6.88
C THR A 491 3.54 -26.48 5.41
N GLY A 492 4.01 -25.65 4.47
CA GLY A 492 3.74 -25.79 3.04
C GLY A 492 2.29 -25.50 2.64
N ALA A 493 1.42 -25.14 3.60
CA ALA A 493 0.04 -24.78 3.33
C ALA A 493 -0.03 -23.43 2.60
N VAL A 494 -0.96 -23.30 1.65
CA VAL A 494 -1.24 -22.00 1.04
C VAL A 494 -1.73 -21.06 2.13
N GLN A 495 -1.08 -19.90 2.27
CA GLN A 495 -1.48 -18.86 3.22
C GLN A 495 -2.01 -17.61 2.54
N TYR A 496 -1.44 -17.28 1.39
CA TYR A 496 -1.87 -16.15 0.60
C TYR A 496 -1.97 -16.55 -0.87
N THR A 497 -2.82 -15.87 -1.60
CA THR A 497 -2.86 -15.92 -3.06
C THR A 497 -2.61 -14.50 -3.56
N HIS A 498 -1.53 -14.35 -4.32
CA HIS A 498 -1.27 -13.16 -5.10
C HIS A 498 -2.20 -13.15 -6.31
N VAL A 499 -2.89 -12.03 -6.54
CA VAL A 499 -3.82 -11.82 -7.65
C VAL A 499 -3.27 -10.72 -8.55
N LEU A 500 -3.16 -11.01 -9.85
CA LEU A 500 -2.96 -10.02 -10.90
C LEU A 500 -4.28 -9.83 -11.66
N GLY A 501 -4.75 -8.59 -11.73
CA GLY A 501 -5.98 -8.22 -12.42
C GLY A 501 -5.73 -7.24 -13.56
N ARG A 502 -6.26 -7.52 -14.75
CA ARG A 502 -6.27 -6.60 -15.88
C ARG A 502 -7.40 -5.59 -15.66
N VAL A 503 -7.08 -4.31 -15.70
CA VAL A 503 -8.08 -3.25 -15.63
C VAL A 503 -8.77 -3.12 -16.98
N SER A 504 -10.09 -3.26 -17.00
CA SER A 504 -10.91 -3.09 -18.21
C SER A 504 -11.57 -1.71 -18.25
N CYS A 505 -11.94 -1.14 -17.10
CA CYS A 505 -12.56 0.19 -17.03
C CYS A 505 -12.16 0.93 -15.75
N ILE A 506 -11.87 2.23 -15.86
CA ILE A 506 -11.62 3.12 -14.72
C ILE A 506 -12.77 4.12 -14.60
N HIS A 507 -13.30 4.27 -13.40
CA HIS A 507 -14.30 5.28 -13.04
C HIS A 507 -13.68 6.25 -12.06
N VAL A 508 -13.60 7.52 -12.47
CA VAL A 508 -13.09 8.59 -11.62
C VAL A 508 -14.13 9.69 -11.46
N ARG A 509 -14.38 10.13 -10.24
CA ARG A 509 -15.31 11.23 -9.95
C ARG A 509 -14.72 12.52 -10.53
N ARG A 510 -15.51 13.27 -11.31
CA ARG A 510 -14.98 14.45 -12.03
C ARG A 510 -14.44 15.53 -11.11
N ASN A 511 -15.07 15.71 -9.94
CA ASN A 511 -14.67 16.75 -8.99
C ASN A 511 -13.29 16.51 -8.35
N VAL A 512 -12.77 15.27 -8.37
CA VAL A 512 -11.40 14.96 -7.91
C VAL A 512 -10.36 15.06 -9.02
N LEU A 513 -10.75 15.32 -10.26
CA LEU A 513 -9.79 15.53 -11.35
C LEU A 513 -9.24 16.96 -11.33
N THR A 514 -7.96 17.05 -11.68
CA THR A 514 -7.31 18.31 -12.07
C THR A 514 -7.65 18.66 -13.53
N GLU A 515 -7.32 19.87 -13.97
CA GLU A 515 -7.44 20.30 -15.37
C GLU A 515 -6.63 19.40 -16.33
N ARG A 516 -5.55 18.77 -15.83
CA ARG A 516 -4.71 17.83 -16.60
C ARG A 516 -5.32 16.43 -16.73
N GLY A 517 -6.48 16.18 -16.12
CA GLY A 517 -7.14 14.88 -16.14
C GLY A 517 -6.52 13.82 -15.21
N VAL A 518 -5.61 14.21 -14.31
CA VAL A 518 -5.09 13.35 -13.23
C VAL A 518 -5.82 13.62 -11.91
N VAL A 519 -5.78 12.67 -10.99
CA VAL A 519 -6.44 12.78 -9.68
C VAL A 519 -5.70 13.77 -8.77
N ASP A 520 -6.45 14.69 -8.17
CA ASP A 520 -5.98 15.61 -7.15
C ASP A 520 -5.98 14.91 -5.78
N ILE A 521 -4.79 14.74 -5.21
CA ILE A 521 -4.60 14.05 -3.93
C ILE A 521 -5.33 14.72 -2.77
N GLN A 522 -5.37 16.06 -2.74
CA GLN A 522 -6.05 16.82 -1.69
C GLN A 522 -7.56 16.63 -1.74
N LYS A 523 -8.10 16.35 -2.94
CA LYS A 523 -9.52 16.06 -3.14
C LYS A 523 -9.86 14.57 -3.01
N LEU A 524 -8.95 13.66 -3.36
CA LEU A 524 -9.15 12.22 -3.21
C LEU A 524 -9.20 11.79 -1.74
N LYS A 525 -8.45 12.47 -0.86
CA LYS A 525 -8.35 12.19 0.59
C LYS A 525 -8.17 10.69 0.89
N PRO A 526 -7.19 10.01 0.28
CA PRO A 526 -7.05 8.57 0.42
C PRO A 526 -6.51 8.21 1.81
N VAL A 527 -6.94 7.07 2.32
CA VAL A 527 -6.41 6.50 3.56
C VAL A 527 -5.52 5.30 3.26
N ALA A 528 -4.48 5.15 4.05
CA ALA A 528 -3.56 4.02 3.96
C ALA A 528 -3.57 3.18 5.22
N ARG A 529 -3.22 1.91 5.08
CA ARG A 529 -2.94 1.05 6.21
C ARG A 529 -1.48 1.19 6.62
N ILE A 530 -1.24 1.27 7.93
CA ILE A 530 0.11 1.24 8.48
C ILE A 530 0.30 0.03 9.41
N GLY A 531 1.32 0.04 10.28
CA GLY A 531 1.52 -0.97 11.31
C GLY A 531 0.35 -1.07 12.30
N ASP A 532 0.36 -2.11 13.13
CA ASP A 532 -0.68 -2.37 14.14
C ASP A 532 -2.10 -2.51 13.51
N ILE A 533 -3.12 -1.93 14.14
CA ILE A 533 -4.50 -1.76 13.67
C ILE A 533 -4.74 -0.33 13.16
N SER A 534 -3.66 0.37 12.78
CA SER A 534 -3.71 1.80 12.50
C SER A 534 -3.87 2.10 11.01
N TYR A 535 -4.51 3.22 10.73
CA TYR A 535 -4.63 3.87 9.44
C TYR A 535 -3.96 5.24 9.50
N CYS A 536 -3.58 5.78 8.36
CA CYS A 536 -3.12 7.16 8.27
C CYS A 536 -3.68 7.90 7.05
N THR A 537 -3.69 9.24 7.14
CA THR A 537 -3.88 10.13 6.00
C THR A 537 -2.56 10.42 5.28
N ILE A 538 -2.65 11.18 4.20
CA ILE A 538 -1.50 11.78 3.52
C ILE A 538 -0.97 12.94 4.35
N GLY A 539 0.33 12.95 4.64
CA GLY A 539 1.02 14.05 5.31
C GLY A 539 1.40 15.18 4.35
N ASP A 540 2.39 15.97 4.73
CA ASP A 540 2.88 17.08 3.91
C ASP A 540 3.48 16.55 2.58
N ILE A 541 3.28 17.31 1.51
CA ILE A 541 3.58 16.92 0.13
C ILE A 541 4.78 17.72 -0.39
N PHE A 542 5.77 17.04 -0.94
CA PHE A 542 6.91 17.67 -1.61
C PHE A 542 7.13 17.03 -2.98
N ARG A 543 7.74 17.79 -3.90
CA ARG A 543 7.91 17.37 -5.29
C ARG A 543 9.38 17.19 -5.60
N MET A 544 9.74 15.98 -6.01
CA MET A 544 11.09 15.59 -6.36
C MET A 544 11.06 14.73 -7.62
N ARG A 545 11.79 15.17 -8.63
CA ARG A 545 11.98 14.45 -9.88
C ARG A 545 13.42 13.94 -9.91
N ALA A 546 13.60 12.67 -10.24
CA ALA A 546 14.90 12.21 -10.74
C ALA A 546 15.19 12.95 -12.06
N PRO A 547 16.29 13.71 -12.18
CA PRO A 547 16.63 14.44 -13.40
C PRO A 547 16.90 13.45 -14.56
N SER A 548 16.90 13.95 -15.80
CA SER A 548 17.46 13.15 -16.90
C SER A 548 18.99 13.11 -16.81
N TRP A 549 19.64 12.15 -17.47
CA TRP A 549 21.10 12.12 -17.51
C TRP A 549 21.70 13.40 -18.09
N GLU A 550 21.10 13.91 -19.16
CA GLU A 550 21.57 15.12 -19.85
C GLU A 550 21.46 16.37 -18.96
N GLU A 551 20.45 16.43 -18.09
CA GLU A 551 20.28 17.50 -17.10
C GLU A 551 21.27 17.35 -15.93
N ALA A 552 21.55 16.11 -15.53
CA ALA A 552 22.35 15.76 -14.37
C ALA A 552 23.87 15.85 -14.63
N GLU A 553 24.32 15.35 -15.78
CA GLU A 553 25.74 15.15 -16.11
C GLU A 553 26.61 16.40 -15.90
N PRO A 554 26.21 17.62 -16.29
CA PRO A 554 27.04 18.82 -16.08
C PRO A 554 27.19 19.20 -14.60
N LEU A 555 26.30 18.71 -13.73
CA LEU A 555 26.26 19.02 -12.30
C LEU A 555 26.96 17.94 -11.45
N ILE A 556 27.20 16.77 -12.01
CA ILE A 556 27.88 15.66 -11.34
C ILE A 556 29.40 15.92 -11.37
N PRO A 557 30.07 15.92 -10.20
CA PRO A 557 31.54 15.98 -10.15
C PRO A 557 32.21 14.84 -10.92
N GLU A 558 33.29 15.11 -11.64
CA GLU A 558 33.98 14.13 -12.50
C GLU A 558 34.49 12.90 -11.74
N GLU A 559 34.81 13.03 -10.46
CA GLU A 559 35.20 11.92 -9.58
C GLU A 559 34.07 10.91 -9.36
N LEU A 560 32.80 11.32 -9.43
CA LEU A 560 31.64 10.45 -9.26
C LEU A 560 31.20 9.77 -10.56
N LYS A 561 31.71 10.23 -11.71
CA LYS A 561 31.49 9.61 -13.03
C LYS A 561 32.46 8.46 -13.31
N ARG A 562 33.33 8.13 -12.35
CA ARG A 562 34.34 7.08 -12.50
C ARG A 562 33.72 5.68 -12.37
N ASP A 563 34.36 4.75 -13.06
CA ASP A 563 33.90 3.39 -13.30
C ASP A 563 33.51 2.65 -12.01
N ALA A 564 32.36 1.97 -12.02
CA ALA A 564 31.81 1.22 -10.90
C ALA A 564 32.72 0.07 -10.42
N LYS A 565 33.70 -0.34 -11.24
CA LYS A 565 34.74 -1.33 -10.90
C LYS A 565 35.92 -0.76 -10.08
N GLY A 566 36.02 0.57 -9.94
CA GLY A 566 37.22 1.26 -9.42
C GLY A 566 37.18 1.70 -7.96
N ALA A 567 36.10 1.46 -7.22
CA ALA A 567 35.99 1.78 -5.80
C ALA A 567 36.01 0.48 -4.96
N GLN A 568 37.16 -0.17 -4.91
CA GLN A 568 37.50 -1.18 -3.90
C GLN A 568 38.33 -0.56 -2.77
#